data_AF-A0A1F3SYD2-F1
#
_entry.id   AF-A0A1F3SYD2-F1
#
_cell.length_a   1.000
_cell.length_b   1.000
_cell.length_c   1.000
_cell.angle_alpha   90.00
_cell.angle_beta   90.00
_cell.angle_gamma   90.00
#
_symmetry.space_group_name_H-M   'P 1'
#
loop_
_entity.id
_entity.type
_entity.pdbx_description
1 polymer ?
#
loop_
_entity_poly.entity_id
_entity_poly.type
_entity_poly.pdbx_seq_one_letter_code
_entity_poly.pdbx_strand_id
1 'polypeptide(L)'
;MTKDEIVKKNLDLHTEWMKYAFENPDVIDRIPKGAVLVLLPEDDKDLYDENIKVLNENRKKGNPVFVVTLKTPKPQITKIEVIAA
;
A
#
# COMPACT_ATOMS: atom_id res chain seq x y z
N MET A 1 -4.20 2.42 15.94
CA MET A 1 -3.79 3.58 15.12
C MET A 1 -4.96 4.51 14.88
N THR A 2 -4.71 5.80 14.72
CA THR A 2 -5.72 6.77 14.25
C THR A 2 -6.01 6.58 12.76
N LYS A 3 -7.14 7.10 12.27
CA LYS A 3 -7.48 7.01 10.84
C LYS A 3 -6.44 7.69 9.96
N ASP A 4 -5.96 8.86 10.37
CA ASP A 4 -4.99 9.64 9.58
C ASP A 4 -3.65 8.91 9.45
N GLU A 5 -3.20 8.24 10.52
CA GLU A 5 -2.00 7.40 10.48
C GLU A 5 -2.17 6.20 9.54
N ILE A 6 -3.33 5.53 9.58
CA ILE A 6 -3.62 4.40 8.68
C ILE A 6 -3.58 4.86 7.23
N VAL A 7 -4.24 5.98 6.91
CA VAL A 7 -4.27 6.54 5.55
C VAL A 7 -2.85 6.89 5.10
N LYS A 8 -2.06 7.57 5.94
CA LYS A 8 -0.69 7.94 5.61
C LYS A 8 0.19 6.73 5.31
N LYS A 9 0.20 5.72 6.19
CA LYS A 9 1.03 4.53 5.97
C LYS A 9 0.58 3.72 4.75
N ASN A 10 -0.73 3.64 4.48
CA ASN A 10 -1.23 2.99 3.26
C ASN A 10 -0.85 3.75 1.99
N LEU A 11 -0.76 5.08 2.04
CA LEU A 11 -0.25 5.88 0.92
C LEU A 11 1.23 5.62 0.65
N ASP A 12 2.03 5.43 1.70
CA ASP A 12 3.44 5.05 1.58
C ASP A 12 3.59 3.67 0.93
N LEU A 13 2.84 2.66 1.40
CA LEU A 13 2.80 1.33 0.77
C LEU A 13 2.32 1.39 -0.68
N HIS A 14 1.31 2.21 -0.96
CA HIS A 14 0.77 2.37 -2.31
C HIS A 14 1.82 2.95 -3.27
N THR A 15 2.65 3.88 -2.79
CA THR A 15 3.74 4.45 -3.57
C THR A 15 4.75 3.38 -3.99
N GLU A 16 5.16 2.50 -3.07
CA GLU A 16 6.07 1.40 -3.39
C GLU A 16 5.44 0.36 -4.33
N TRP A 17 4.17 0.03 -4.10
CA TRP A 17 3.42 -0.84 -5.01
C TRP A 17 3.36 -0.27 -6.43
N MET A 18 3.10 1.03 -6.58
CA MET A 18 3.05 1.67 -7.89
C MET A 18 4.39 1.62 -8.62
N LYS A 19 5.52 1.84 -7.92
CA LYS A 19 6.86 1.70 -8.52
C LYS A 19 7.06 0.30 -9.09
N TYR A 20 6.75 -0.74 -8.30
CA TYR A 20 6.84 -2.13 -8.74
C TYR A 20 5.94 -2.40 -9.95
N ALA A 21 4.70 -1.92 -9.91
CA ALA A 21 3.73 -2.16 -10.98
C ALA A 21 4.09 -1.45 -12.30
N PHE A 22 4.72 -0.27 -12.24
CA PHE A 22 5.26 0.40 -13.42
C PHE A 22 6.42 -0.38 -14.05
N GLU A 23 7.27 -1.01 -13.23
CA GLU A 23 8.36 -1.86 -13.70
C GLU A 23 7.89 -3.24 -14.19
N ASN A 24 6.71 -3.68 -13.77
CA ASN A 24 6.11 -4.98 -14.10
C ASN A 24 4.67 -4.83 -14.59
N PRO A 25 4.45 -4.32 -15.83
CA PRO A 25 3.10 -4.01 -16.32
C PRO A 25 2.17 -5.23 -16.40
N ASP A 26 2.72 -6.43 -16.57
CA ASP A 26 1.96 -7.70 -16.62
C ASP A 26 1.18 -7.98 -15.33
N VAL A 27 1.58 -7.37 -14.21
CA VAL A 27 0.89 -7.47 -12.95
C VAL A 27 -0.39 -6.62 -12.93
N ILE A 28 -0.38 -5.46 -13.58
CA ILE A 28 -1.58 -4.62 -13.74
C ILE A 28 -2.65 -5.36 -14.55
N ASP A 29 -2.24 -6.08 -15.60
CA ASP A 29 -3.14 -6.86 -16.46
C ASP A 29 -3.85 -8.00 -15.71
N ARG A 30 -3.28 -8.47 -14.60
CA ARG A 30 -3.86 -9.51 -13.74
C ARG A 30 -4.87 -8.96 -12.73
N ILE A 31 -4.97 -7.64 -12.56
CA ILE A 31 -5.89 -7.04 -11.59
C ILE A 31 -7.32 -7.14 -12.14
N PRO A 32 -8.24 -7.83 -11.44
CA PRO A 32 -9.63 -7.90 -11.90
C PRO A 32 -10.25 -6.51 -11.95
N LYS A 33 -11.04 -6.23 -13.00
CA LYS A 33 -11.76 -4.96 -13.10
C LYS A 33 -12.65 -4.76 -11.88
N GLY A 34 -12.56 -3.58 -11.27
CA GLY A 34 -13.31 -3.24 -10.06
C GLY A 34 -12.79 -3.90 -8.78
N ALA A 35 -11.61 -4.55 -8.81
CA ALA A 35 -11.01 -5.09 -7.61
C ALA A 35 -10.58 -3.98 -6.64
N VAL A 36 -10.80 -4.23 -5.35
CA VAL A 36 -10.25 -3.41 -4.27
C VAL A 36 -8.83 -3.86 -4.02
N LEU A 37 -7.86 -2.93 -4.14
CA LEU A 37 -6.48 -3.18 -3.75
C LEU A 37 -6.38 -3.16 -2.21
N VAL A 38 -5.82 -4.22 -1.63
CA VAL A 38 -5.47 -4.27 -0.21
C VAL A 38 -3.99 -4.57 -0.07
N LEU A 39 -3.27 -3.66 0.57
CA LEU A 39 -1.84 -3.78 0.85
C LEU A 39 -1.65 -4.36 2.25
N LEU A 40 -0.84 -5.40 2.39
CA LEU A 40 -0.55 -6.04 3.67
C LEU A 40 0.94 -5.85 4.01
N PRO A 41 1.29 -5.03 5.01
CA PRO A 41 2.67 -4.87 5.44
C PRO A 41 3.19 -6.15 6.12
N GLU A 42 4.42 -6.55 5.84
CA GLU A 42 5.08 -7.70 6.50
C GLU A 42 5.64 -7.35 7.90
N ASP A 43 5.92 -6.08 8.13
CA ASP A 43 6.72 -5.56 9.25
C ASP A 43 5.97 -4.54 10.13
N ASP A 44 4.71 -4.25 9.83
CA ASP A 44 3.83 -3.39 10.63
C ASP A 44 2.54 -4.14 11.01
N LYS A 45 2.58 -4.79 12.18
CA LYS A 45 1.46 -5.63 12.66
C LYS A 45 0.15 -4.84 12.83
N ASP A 46 0.23 -3.62 13.35
CA ASP A 46 -0.96 -2.81 13.62
C ASP A 46 -1.65 -2.41 12.31
N LEU A 47 -0.87 -2.00 11.31
CA LEU A 47 -1.41 -1.68 9.99
C LEU A 47 -1.92 -2.92 9.25
N TYR A 48 -1.23 -4.07 9.41
CA TYR A 48 -1.71 -5.36 8.89
C TYR A 48 -3.09 -5.71 9.43
N ASP A 49 -3.29 -5.61 10.74
CA ASP A 49 -4.55 -5.95 11.38
C ASP A 49 -5.70 -5.05 10.91
N GLU A 50 -5.45 -3.76 10.70
CA GLU A 50 -6.44 -2.84 10.13
C GLU A 50 -6.77 -3.16 8.66
N ASN A 51 -5.76 -3.43 7.84
CA ASN A 51 -5.96 -3.73 6.42
C ASN A 51 -6.65 -5.10 6.21
N ILE A 52 -6.42 -6.07 7.10
CA ILE A 52 -7.15 -7.34 7.10
C ILE A 52 -8.65 -7.15 7.35
N LYS A 53 -9.07 -6.17 8.18
CA LYS A 53 -10.50 -5.86 8.36
C LYS A 53 -11.11 -5.43 7.03
N VAL A 54 -10.44 -4.55 6.30
CA VAL A 54 -10.87 -4.07 4.96
C VAL A 54 -10.97 -5.21 3.96
N LEU A 55 -9.98 -6.13 3.94
CA LEU A 55 -10.03 -7.34 3.12
C LEU A 55 -11.27 -8.17 3.44
N ASN A 56 -11.49 -8.47 4.71
CA ASN A 56 -12.60 -9.31 5.16
C ASN A 56 -13.97 -8.68 4.87
N GLU A 57 -14.10 -7.36 5.04
CA GLU A 57 -15.32 -6.62 4.71
C GLU A 57 -15.63 -6.68 3.21
N ASN A 58 -14.64 -6.50 2.35
CA ASN A 58 -14.84 -6.58 0.90
C ASN A 58 -15.18 -8.00 0.44
N ARG A 59 -14.53 -9.02 1.04
CA ARG A 59 -14.88 -10.43 0.78
C ARG A 59 -16.32 -10.75 1.18
N LYS A 60 -16.77 -10.26 2.35
CA LYS A 60 -18.16 -10.42 2.79
C LYS A 60 -19.18 -9.75 1.85
N LYS A 61 -18.80 -8.64 1.23
CA LYS A 61 -19.62 -7.91 0.24
C LYS A 61 -19.60 -8.53 -1.16
N GLY A 62 -18.75 -9.55 -1.39
CA GLY A 62 -18.56 -10.15 -2.71
C GLY A 62 -17.75 -9.30 -3.68
N ASN A 63 -17.09 -8.25 -3.20
CA ASN A 63 -16.23 -7.42 -4.03
C ASN A 63 -14.96 -8.21 -4.39
N PRO A 64 -14.49 -8.19 -5.65
CA PRO A 64 -13.18 -8.73 -5.97
C PRO A 64 -12.12 -7.97 -5.18
N VAL A 65 -11.14 -8.69 -4.63
CA VAL A 65 -10.04 -8.09 -3.86
C VAL A 65 -8.73 -8.57 -4.44
N PHE A 66 -7.81 -7.62 -4.66
CA PHE A 66 -6.45 -7.88 -5.10
C PHE A 66 -5.52 -7.57 -3.92
N VAL A 67 -4.79 -8.58 -3.44
CA VAL A 67 -3.96 -8.47 -2.24
C VAL A 67 -2.50 -8.44 -2.64
N VAL A 68 -1.77 -7.46 -2.10
CA VAL A 68 -0.32 -7.35 -2.26
C VAL A 68 0.32 -7.34 -0.89
N THR A 69 1.32 -8.19 -0.69
CA THR A 69 2.12 -8.21 0.53
C THR A 69 3.48 -7.60 0.23
N LEU A 70 3.92 -6.65 1.06
CA LEU A 70 5.20 -5.94 0.89
C LEU A 70 5.70 -5.41 2.23
N LYS A 71 6.98 -5.08 2.32
CA LYS A 71 7.55 -4.40 3.49
C LYS A 71 7.26 -2.90 3.43
N THR A 72 7.17 -2.27 4.60
CA THR A 72 7.08 -0.81 4.68
C THR A 72 8.31 -0.15 4.05
N PRO A 73 8.13 0.95 3.29
CA PRO A 73 9.26 1.69 2.76
C PRO A 73 10.14 2.21 3.88
N LYS A 74 11.46 2.07 3.71
CA LYS A 74 12.41 2.73 4.61
C LYS A 74 12.33 4.24 4.38
N PRO A 75 12.40 5.06 5.45
CA PRO A 75 12.43 6.51 5.30
C PRO A 75 13.56 6.93 4.37
N GLN A 76 13.26 7.73 3.35
CA GLN A 76 14.31 8.35 2.54
C GLN A 76 14.94 9.47 3.35
N ILE A 77 16.21 9.33 3.69
CA ILE A 77 16.99 10.41 4.32
C ILE A 77 17.31 11.41 3.20
N THR A 78 16.57 12.53 3.18
CA THR A 78 16.80 13.60 2.22
C THR A 78 17.80 14.59 2.79
N LYS A 79 18.89 14.84 2.05
CA LYS A 79 19.82 15.94 2.38
C LYS A 79 19.31 17.21 1.72
N ILE A 80 19.10 18.26 2.51
CA ILE A 80 18.72 19.58 2.01
C ILE A 80 19.96 20.47 2.09
N GLU A 81 20.36 21.05 0.97
CA GLU A 81 21.42 22.07 0.91
C GLU A 81 20.82 23.37 0.38
N VAL A 82 21.06 24.47 1.09
CA VAL A 82 20.68 25.82 0.65
C VAL A 82 21.94 26.50 0.13
N ILE A 83 21.98 26.75 -1.18
CA ILE A 83 23.06 27.50 -1.81
C ILE A 83 22.59 28.95 -1.96
N ALA A 84 23.18 29.85 -1.16
CA ALA A 84 22.99 31.30 -1.34
C ALA A 84 24.06 31.82 -2.32
N ALA A 85 23.64 32.67 -3.26
CA ALA A 85 24.51 33.38 -4.20
C ALA A 85 25.18 34.59 -3.55
#